data_AF-A0A7X9HHF7-F1
#
_entry.id   AF-A0A7X9HHF7-F1
#
_cell.length_a   1.000
_cell.length_b   1.000
_cell.length_c   1.000
_cell.angle_alpha   90.00
_cell.angle_beta   90.00
_cell.angle_gamma   90.00
#
_symmetry.space_group_name_H-M   'P 1'
#
loop_
_entity.id
_entity.type
_entity.pdbx_description
1 polymer ?
#
loop_
_entity_poly.entity_id
_entity_poly.type
_entity_poly.pdbx_seq_one_letter_code
_entity_poly.pdbx_strand_id
1 'polypeptide(L)'
;MKHFHTPFAFLAIATLLTIGCSKDEEPSNSFSFQGKSYAITEAYVTKIILTNSETNAELDLYQFEFLHVKGSDSAALLLAVVDQNTNELGGDYAGKSISSNDSRGLFPFLFFAASGIALPDQSAYLTGAGGMVSIAKKEANYTINISSIPAGTYDQAYNFAEKGKIKGYYKGQIMMDVRDLREQGAVDPSRLYLYMKPTERHLPK
;
A
#
# COMPACT_ATOMS: atom_id res chain seq x y z
N MET A 1 -2.78 16.80 -83.61
CA MET A 1 -2.89 17.77 -82.50
C MET A 1 -1.96 17.29 -81.41
N LYS A 2 -0.93 18.08 -81.10
CA LYS A 2 0.25 17.66 -80.32
C LYS A 2 0.03 17.91 -78.83
N HIS A 3 0.43 16.93 -78.03
CA HIS A 3 0.41 16.94 -76.56
C HIS A 3 1.20 18.12 -75.98
N PHE A 4 0.61 18.82 -75.01
CA PHE A 4 1.29 19.83 -74.20
C PHE A 4 1.77 19.19 -72.89
N HIS A 5 3.07 19.31 -72.64
CA HIS A 5 3.72 18.99 -71.37
C HIS A 5 3.52 20.12 -70.35
N THR A 6 3.22 19.75 -69.11
CA THR A 6 3.52 20.53 -67.89
C THR A 6 4.89 20.07 -67.37
N PRO A 7 5.71 20.94 -66.78
CA PRO A 7 5.69 21.03 -65.31
C PRO A 7 6.03 22.43 -64.75
N PHE A 8 5.35 22.83 -63.68
CA PHE A 8 5.80 23.92 -62.80
C PHE A 8 5.66 23.47 -61.33
N ALA A 9 6.82 23.20 -60.74
CA ALA A 9 7.30 23.62 -59.42
C ALA A 9 6.36 23.73 -58.20
N PHE A 10 6.80 23.01 -57.14
CA PHE A 10 6.82 23.37 -55.71
C PHE A 10 5.50 23.59 -54.94
N LEU A 11 5.22 22.72 -53.96
CA LEU A 11 5.14 23.14 -52.55
C LEU A 11 5.32 21.95 -51.60
N ALA A 12 6.31 22.04 -50.73
CA ALA A 12 6.55 21.11 -49.64
C ALA A 12 5.50 21.31 -48.55
N ILE A 13 4.77 20.24 -48.19
CA ILE A 13 3.93 20.22 -46.99
C ILE A 13 4.75 19.56 -45.88
N ALA A 14 5.30 20.40 -45.01
CA ALA A 14 5.84 19.97 -43.73
C ALA A 14 4.66 19.59 -42.82
N THR A 15 4.47 18.29 -42.60
CA THR A 15 3.62 17.78 -41.53
C THR A 15 4.33 18.06 -40.20
N LEU A 16 3.91 19.12 -39.50
CA LEU A 16 4.19 19.29 -38.08
C LEU A 16 3.57 18.10 -37.32
N LEU A 17 4.40 17.17 -36.90
CA LEU A 17 4.09 16.26 -35.81
C LEU A 17 4.03 17.09 -34.52
N THR A 18 2.85 17.58 -34.16
CA THR A 18 2.62 18.00 -32.77
C THR A 18 2.58 16.74 -31.94
N ILE A 19 3.74 16.37 -31.37
CA ILE A 19 3.81 15.49 -30.21
C ILE A 19 3.13 16.28 -29.10
N GLY A 20 1.82 16.09 -29.00
CA GLY A 20 1.05 16.50 -27.85
C GLY A 20 1.65 15.76 -26.66
N CYS A 21 2.39 16.48 -25.84
CA CYS A 21 2.75 16.06 -24.50
C CYS A 21 1.41 15.89 -23.77
N SER A 22 0.85 14.67 -23.76
CA SER A 22 -0.26 14.37 -22.87
C SER A 22 0.28 14.65 -21.48
N LYS A 23 -0.26 15.67 -20.81
CA LYS A 23 -0.14 15.71 -19.36
C LYS A 23 -0.77 14.40 -18.89
N ASP A 24 0.05 13.47 -18.43
CA ASP A 24 -0.43 12.24 -17.81
C ASP A 24 -1.46 12.66 -16.77
N GLU A 25 -2.72 12.29 -16.99
CA GLU A 25 -3.77 12.55 -16.01
C GLU A 25 -3.36 11.89 -14.70
N GLU A 26 -3.44 12.62 -13.59
CA GLU A 26 -3.15 12.01 -12.28
C GLU A 26 -4.09 10.81 -12.08
N PRO A 27 -3.56 9.66 -11.63
CA PRO A 27 -4.38 8.47 -11.43
C PRO A 27 -5.51 8.75 -10.43
N SER A 28 -6.67 8.14 -10.65
CA SER A 28 -7.81 8.28 -9.75
C SER A 28 -7.58 7.55 -8.42
N ASN A 29 -8.15 8.10 -7.34
CA ASN A 29 -8.11 7.49 -6.00
C ASN A 29 -8.82 6.13 -6.02
N SER A 30 -8.04 5.07 -6.10
CA SER A 30 -8.53 3.70 -6.25
C SER A 30 -7.47 2.69 -5.83
N PHE A 31 -7.92 1.50 -5.50
CA PHE A 31 -7.06 0.32 -5.43
C PHE A 31 -7.66 -0.79 -6.29
N SER A 32 -6.83 -1.74 -6.68
CA SER A 32 -7.22 -2.84 -7.54
C SER A 32 -6.60 -4.14 -7.09
N PHE A 33 -7.32 -5.23 -7.33
CA PHE A 33 -6.88 -6.59 -7.07
C PHE A 33 -7.50 -7.51 -8.11
N GLN A 34 -6.69 -8.42 -8.68
CA GLN A 34 -7.09 -9.35 -9.75
C GLN A 34 -7.79 -8.66 -10.94
N GLY A 35 -7.35 -7.45 -11.30
CA GLY A 35 -7.89 -6.68 -12.42
C GLY A 35 -9.22 -5.97 -12.14
N LYS A 36 -9.86 -6.19 -10.98
CA LYS A 36 -10.99 -5.37 -10.52
C LYS A 36 -10.48 -4.13 -9.79
N SER A 37 -11.01 -2.96 -10.13
CA SER A 37 -10.71 -1.68 -9.49
C SER A 37 -11.84 -1.27 -8.54
N TYR A 38 -11.46 -0.69 -7.42
CA TYR A 38 -12.31 -0.22 -6.33
C TYR A 38 -11.99 1.25 -6.07
N ALA A 39 -12.95 2.13 -6.32
CA ALA A 39 -12.80 3.55 -6.02
C ALA A 39 -12.73 3.75 -4.49
N ILE A 40 -11.76 4.53 -4.02
CA ILE A 40 -11.64 4.85 -2.60
C ILE A 40 -12.69 5.90 -2.26
N THR A 41 -13.65 5.54 -1.40
CA THR A 41 -14.70 6.43 -0.92
C THR A 41 -14.35 7.03 0.43
N GLU A 42 -13.59 6.29 1.25
CA GLU A 42 -13.16 6.73 2.58
C GLU A 42 -11.70 6.31 2.81
N ALA A 43 -10.97 7.12 3.56
CA ALA A 43 -9.58 6.87 3.91
C ALA A 43 -9.31 7.29 5.35
N TYR A 44 -8.64 6.43 6.10
CA TYR A 44 -8.26 6.63 7.50
C TYR A 44 -6.78 6.31 7.69
N VAL A 45 -6.17 6.93 8.71
CA VAL A 45 -4.84 6.54 9.18
C VAL A 45 -4.79 6.59 10.70
N THR A 46 -4.29 5.52 11.30
CA THR A 46 -4.05 5.45 12.75
C THR A 46 -2.54 5.33 12.98
N LYS A 47 -1.98 6.25 13.77
CA LYS A 47 -0.65 6.10 14.37
C LYS A 47 -0.79 5.25 15.63
N ILE A 48 -0.04 4.16 15.72
CA ILE A 48 0.03 3.28 16.87
C ILE A 48 1.42 3.45 17.49
N ILE A 49 1.45 3.85 18.76
CA ILE A 49 2.67 4.12 19.52
C ILE A 49 2.91 3.00 20.52
N LEU A 50 4.12 2.44 20.52
CA LEU A 50 4.53 1.30 21.35
C LEU A 50 5.87 1.58 22.04
N THR A 51 6.24 0.73 22.99
CA THR A 51 7.56 0.75 23.64
C THR A 51 8.40 -0.40 23.10
N ASN A 52 9.58 -0.13 22.57
CA ASN A 52 10.56 -1.16 22.19
C ASN A 52 11.09 -1.87 23.45
N SER A 53 10.98 -3.20 23.51
CA SER A 53 11.40 -3.99 24.69
C SER A 53 12.90 -4.08 24.90
N GLU A 54 13.71 -3.86 23.86
CA GLU A 54 15.17 -3.94 23.94
C GLU A 54 15.77 -2.58 24.36
N THR A 55 15.21 -1.48 23.85
CA THR A 55 15.80 -0.14 24.02
C THR A 55 14.97 0.79 24.91
N ASN A 56 13.74 0.41 25.25
CA ASN A 56 12.71 1.28 25.87
C ASN A 56 12.36 2.53 25.05
N ALA A 57 12.75 2.59 23.77
CA ALA A 57 12.41 3.70 22.88
C ALA A 57 10.96 3.62 22.37
N GLU A 58 10.41 4.75 21.95
CA GLU A 58 9.13 4.82 21.25
C GLU A 58 9.23 4.14 19.87
N LEU A 59 8.19 3.38 19.51
CA LEU A 59 8.04 2.73 18.21
C LEU A 59 6.72 3.19 17.58
N ASP A 60 6.83 3.79 16.39
CA ASP A 60 5.70 4.26 15.61
C ASP A 60 5.33 3.29 14.49
N LEU A 61 4.03 2.96 14.42
CA LEU A 61 3.42 2.24 13.33
C LEU A 61 2.27 3.05 12.74
N TYR A 62 2.05 2.96 11.43
CA TYR A 62 0.92 3.60 10.77
C TYR A 62 0.07 2.57 10.04
N GLN A 63 -1.21 2.49 10.41
CA GLN A 63 -2.24 1.70 9.74
C GLN A 63 -3.04 2.62 8.84
N PHE A 64 -2.91 2.48 7.53
CA PHE A 64 -3.85 3.08 6.57
C PHE A 64 -5.01 2.13 6.30
N GLU A 65 -6.19 2.70 6.16
CA GLU A 65 -7.41 1.98 5.79
C GLU A 65 -8.08 2.73 4.64
N PHE A 66 -8.11 2.12 3.46
CA PHE A 66 -8.82 2.65 2.30
C PHE A 66 -10.05 1.80 2.05
N LEU A 67 -11.23 2.42 2.13
CA LEU A 67 -12.49 1.74 1.97
C LEU A 67 -13.12 2.10 0.63
N HIS A 68 -13.69 1.09 0.00
CA HIS A 68 -14.68 1.20 -1.04
C HIS A 68 -16.02 0.82 -0.44
N VAL A 69 -16.99 1.73 -0.45
CA VAL A 69 -18.36 1.45 0.01
C VAL A 69 -19.34 1.93 -1.05
N LYS A 70 -19.99 1.00 -1.74
CA LYS A 70 -21.06 1.28 -2.70
C LYS A 70 -22.23 0.32 -2.51
N GLY A 71 -23.18 0.70 -1.66
CA GLY A 71 -24.29 -0.16 -1.29
C GLY A 71 -23.77 -1.40 -0.55
N SER A 72 -24.02 -2.60 -1.09
CA SER A 72 -23.49 -3.86 -0.55
C SER A 72 -22.11 -4.26 -1.13
N ASP A 73 -21.58 -3.53 -2.11
CA ASP A 73 -20.24 -3.76 -2.67
C ASP A 73 -19.23 -3.02 -1.79
N SER A 74 -18.62 -3.74 -0.84
CA SER A 74 -17.61 -3.19 0.05
C SER A 74 -16.28 -3.92 -0.09
N ALA A 75 -15.20 -3.14 -0.19
CA ALA A 75 -13.85 -3.65 -0.17
C ALA A 75 -12.98 -2.76 0.71
N ALA A 76 -11.99 -3.35 1.37
CA ALA A 76 -11.06 -2.61 2.21
C ALA A 76 -9.63 -2.98 1.86
N LEU A 77 -8.77 -1.97 1.73
CA LEU A 77 -7.33 -2.13 1.65
C LEU A 77 -6.70 -1.58 2.92
N LEU A 78 -5.99 -2.44 3.62
CA LEU A 78 -5.27 -2.13 4.84
C LEU A 78 -3.77 -2.10 4.51
N LEU A 79 -3.04 -1.08 4.97
CA LEU A 79 -1.58 -1.00 4.87
C LEU A 79 -0.97 -0.65 6.22
N ALA A 80 -0.30 -1.61 6.85
CA ALA A 80 0.49 -1.42 8.05
C ALA A 80 1.95 -1.15 7.67
N VAL A 81 2.36 0.12 7.72
CA VAL A 81 3.73 0.55 7.45
C VAL A 81 4.47 0.83 8.75
N VAL A 82 5.70 0.35 8.80
CA VAL A 82 6.63 0.55 9.93
C VAL A 82 7.83 1.32 9.43
N ASP A 83 8.25 2.33 10.19
CA ASP A 83 9.52 3.02 10.02
C ASP A 83 10.16 3.20 11.40
N GLN A 84 11.07 2.29 11.76
CA GLN A 84 11.80 2.41 13.01
C GLN A 84 12.86 3.51 12.87
N ASN A 85 12.95 4.37 13.89
CA ASN A 85 14.04 5.33 14.11
C ASN A 85 13.99 6.64 13.30
N THR A 86 12.93 6.94 12.55
CA THR A 86 12.78 8.22 11.84
C THR A 86 11.73 9.14 12.46
N ASN A 87 10.74 8.60 13.19
CA ASN A 87 9.53 9.30 13.67
C ASN A 87 8.79 10.07 12.57
N GLU A 88 9.05 9.76 11.29
CA GLU A 88 8.56 10.50 10.14
C GLU A 88 7.92 9.55 9.13
N LEU A 89 6.61 9.71 8.94
CA LEU A 89 5.85 8.99 7.93
C LEU A 89 6.15 9.55 6.53
N GLY A 90 7.03 8.89 5.79
CA GLY A 90 7.31 9.18 4.38
C GLY A 90 8.33 8.23 3.76
N GLY A 91 8.46 8.25 2.43
CA GLY A 91 9.38 7.43 1.64
C GLY A 91 8.81 6.07 1.23
N ASP A 92 9.70 5.13 0.95
CA ASP A 92 9.36 3.84 0.35
C ASP A 92 9.32 2.71 1.38
N TYR A 93 8.33 1.84 1.24
CA TYR A 93 8.04 0.71 2.12
C TYR A 93 7.83 -0.54 1.27
N ALA A 94 8.87 -1.37 1.15
CA ALA A 94 8.78 -2.63 0.42
C ALA A 94 7.86 -3.62 1.16
N GLY A 95 7.09 -4.42 0.41
CA GLY A 95 6.33 -5.54 0.94
C GLY A 95 7.26 -6.59 1.57
N LYS A 96 6.97 -6.99 2.80
CA LYS A 96 7.77 -7.96 3.56
C LYS A 96 7.03 -9.29 3.74
N SER A 97 7.78 -10.38 3.89
CA SER A 97 7.22 -11.62 4.43
C SER A 97 7.08 -11.52 5.95
N ILE A 98 6.28 -12.41 6.55
CA ILE A 98 6.14 -12.53 8.02
C ILE A 98 7.50 -12.85 8.70
N SER A 99 8.45 -13.42 7.98
CA SER A 99 9.76 -13.81 8.52
C SER A 99 10.84 -12.72 8.43
N SER A 100 10.52 -11.53 7.92
CA SER A 100 11.48 -10.45 7.74
C SER A 100 11.91 -9.85 9.09
N ASN A 101 13.14 -9.36 9.21
CA ASN A 101 13.63 -8.65 10.41
C ASN A 101 13.90 -7.17 10.14
N ASP A 102 13.51 -6.68 8.96
CA ASP A 102 13.77 -5.29 8.56
C ASP A 102 13.03 -4.29 9.45
N SER A 103 13.74 -3.21 9.79
CA SER A 103 13.26 -2.14 10.65
C SER A 103 12.28 -1.19 9.94
N ARG A 104 12.07 -1.37 8.63
CA ARG A 104 11.20 -0.55 7.78
C ARG A 104 10.54 -1.38 6.69
N GLY A 105 9.23 -1.22 6.49
CA GLY A 105 8.51 -1.91 5.42
C GLY A 105 6.99 -1.95 5.59
N LEU A 106 6.33 -2.64 4.66
CA LEU A 106 4.90 -2.98 4.70
C LEU A 106 4.75 -4.42 5.20
N PHE A 107 4.05 -4.60 6.31
CA PHE A 107 4.00 -5.87 7.02
C PHE A 107 2.64 -6.55 6.84
N PRO A 108 2.56 -7.83 6.43
CA PRO A 108 1.30 -8.57 6.29
C PRO A 108 0.42 -8.50 7.53
N PHE A 109 1.02 -8.70 8.69
CA PHE A 109 0.31 -8.70 9.95
C PHE A 109 1.27 -8.35 11.09
N LEU A 110 0.73 -7.60 12.03
CA LEU A 110 1.29 -7.15 13.27
C LEU A 110 0.17 -7.24 14.33
N PHE A 111 0.52 -7.40 15.60
CA PHE A 111 -0.46 -7.70 16.67
C PHE A 111 -1.74 -6.82 16.67
N PHE A 112 -1.62 -5.54 16.28
CA PHE A 112 -2.68 -4.54 16.26
C PHE A 112 -2.93 -3.93 14.86
N ALA A 113 -2.26 -4.42 13.81
CA ALA A 113 -2.31 -3.83 12.46
C ALA A 113 -2.07 -4.89 11.38
N ALA A 114 -2.63 -4.70 10.19
CA ALA A 114 -2.46 -5.65 9.10
C ALA A 114 -2.30 -4.94 7.75
N SER A 115 -1.58 -5.60 6.85
CA SER A 115 -1.56 -5.24 5.44
C SER A 115 -2.24 -6.32 4.61
N GLY A 116 -3.25 -5.93 3.86
CA GLY A 116 -4.03 -6.87 3.10
C GLY A 116 -5.23 -6.24 2.44
N ILE A 117 -6.02 -7.07 1.78
CA ILE A 117 -7.25 -6.66 1.13
C ILE A 117 -8.38 -7.57 1.57
N ALA A 118 -9.52 -6.99 1.92
CA ALA A 118 -10.78 -7.67 2.15
C ALA A 118 -11.75 -7.32 1.01
N LEU A 119 -12.44 -8.33 0.48
CA LEU A 119 -13.26 -8.22 -0.70
C LEU A 119 -14.77 -8.36 -0.37
N PRO A 120 -15.66 -7.95 -1.29
CA PRO A 120 -17.11 -7.98 -1.07
C PRO A 120 -17.67 -9.39 -0.83
N ASP A 121 -16.98 -10.42 -1.32
CA ASP A 121 -17.32 -11.82 -1.12
C ASP A 121 -16.84 -12.39 0.23
N GLN A 122 -16.41 -11.51 1.15
CA GLN A 122 -15.85 -11.83 2.46
C GLN A 122 -14.49 -12.55 2.42
N SER A 123 -13.88 -12.71 1.25
CA SER A 123 -12.52 -13.19 1.17
C SER A 123 -11.54 -12.11 1.64
N ALA A 124 -10.44 -12.53 2.28
CA ALA A 124 -9.39 -11.65 2.74
C ALA A 124 -8.01 -12.26 2.45
N TYR A 125 -7.07 -11.40 2.06
CA TYR A 125 -5.73 -11.79 1.68
C TYR A 125 -4.71 -10.84 2.32
N LEU A 126 -3.63 -11.39 2.87
CA LEU A 126 -2.54 -10.62 3.47
C LEU A 126 -1.47 -10.33 2.42
N THR A 127 -0.70 -9.25 2.60
CA THR A 127 0.39 -8.91 1.67
C THR A 127 1.55 -9.90 1.74
N GLY A 128 2.25 -10.08 0.63
CA GLY A 128 3.47 -10.88 0.54
C GLY A 128 4.73 -10.03 0.45
N ALA A 129 5.87 -10.71 0.34
CA ALA A 129 7.14 -10.06 0.01
C ALA A 129 7.14 -9.51 -1.43
N GLY A 130 7.70 -8.32 -1.62
CA GLY A 130 7.83 -7.67 -2.92
C GLY A 130 6.84 -6.53 -3.17
N GLY A 131 7.02 -5.86 -4.30
CA GLY A 131 6.36 -4.57 -4.57
C GLY A 131 6.74 -3.49 -3.56
N MET A 132 6.12 -2.33 -3.65
CA MET A 132 6.44 -1.19 -2.79
C MET A 132 5.25 -0.25 -2.58
N VAL A 133 5.11 0.28 -1.37
CA VAL A 133 4.24 1.42 -1.06
C VAL A 133 5.12 2.66 -0.91
N SER A 134 4.87 3.69 -1.70
CA SER A 134 5.54 4.98 -1.60
C SER A 134 4.60 5.99 -0.96
N ILE A 135 5.05 6.65 0.09
CA ILE A 135 4.25 7.60 0.86
C ILE A 135 4.95 8.96 0.84
N ALA A 136 4.27 9.98 0.32
CA ALA A 136 4.65 11.37 0.50
C ALA A 136 3.59 12.06 1.36
N LYS A 137 4.03 12.65 2.47
CA LYS A 137 3.14 13.36 3.40
C LYS A 137 3.55 14.83 3.50
N LYS A 138 2.57 15.72 3.40
CA LYS A 138 2.71 17.14 3.76
C LYS A 138 1.53 17.53 4.63
N GLU A 139 1.78 17.72 5.92
CA GLU A 139 0.73 17.92 6.94
C GLU A 139 -0.30 16.78 6.90
N ALA A 140 -1.59 17.08 6.70
CA ALA A 140 -2.65 16.07 6.55
C ALA A 140 -2.84 15.60 5.10
N ASN A 141 -2.06 16.10 4.13
CA ASN A 141 -2.16 15.68 2.73
C ASN A 141 -1.21 14.52 2.45
N TYR A 142 -1.75 13.45 1.91
CA TYR A 142 -1.02 12.24 1.56
C TYR A 142 -1.04 12.03 0.06
N THR A 143 0.08 11.59 -0.49
CA THR A 143 0.16 10.90 -1.78
C THR A 143 0.73 9.52 -1.53
N ILE A 144 -0.04 8.50 -1.86
CA ILE A 144 0.28 7.10 -1.59
C ILE A 144 0.19 6.35 -2.91
N ASN A 145 1.29 5.73 -3.30
CA ASN A 145 1.37 4.89 -4.49
C ASN A 145 1.67 3.46 -4.07
N ILE A 146 0.91 2.50 -4.61
CA ILE A 146 1.04 1.09 -4.27
C ILE A 146 1.43 0.35 -5.54
N SER A 147 2.71 0.00 -5.64
CA SER A 147 3.31 -0.67 -6.78
C SER A 147 3.23 -2.19 -6.62
N SER A 148 2.10 -2.75 -7.04
CA SER A 148 1.94 -4.18 -7.34
C SER A 148 2.38 -5.13 -6.21
N ILE A 149 1.90 -4.88 -4.99
CA ILE A 149 2.18 -5.69 -3.80
C ILE A 149 1.47 -7.05 -3.95
N PRO A 150 2.18 -8.20 -3.86
CA PRO A 150 1.51 -9.50 -3.81
C PRO A 150 0.54 -9.58 -2.64
N ALA A 151 -0.62 -10.19 -2.83
CA ALA A 151 -1.56 -10.52 -1.77
C ALA A 151 -2.06 -11.95 -1.92
N GLY A 152 -2.16 -12.65 -0.81
CA GLY A 152 -2.47 -14.07 -0.79
C GLY A 152 -2.69 -14.61 0.60
N THR A 153 -2.48 -15.93 0.73
CA THR A 153 -2.69 -16.65 1.98
C THR A 153 -1.38 -17.20 2.51
N TYR A 154 -1.22 -17.23 3.83
CA TYR A 154 -0.14 -17.92 4.51
C TYR A 154 -0.65 -19.25 5.06
N ASP A 155 0.12 -20.33 4.89
CA ASP A 155 -0.15 -21.60 5.56
C ASP A 155 0.38 -21.60 7.01
N GLN A 156 0.20 -22.72 7.72
CA GLN A 156 0.68 -22.88 9.10
C GLN A 156 2.21 -22.81 9.25
N ALA A 157 2.95 -23.02 8.16
CA ALA A 157 4.40 -22.91 8.10
C ALA A 157 4.85 -21.53 7.57
N TYR A 158 3.92 -20.58 7.44
CA TYR A 158 4.14 -19.24 6.90
C TYR A 158 4.63 -19.22 5.44
N ASN A 159 4.34 -20.26 4.66
CA ASN A 159 4.55 -20.23 3.22
C ASN A 159 3.48 -19.35 2.57
N PHE A 160 3.92 -18.40 1.74
CA PHE A 160 3.03 -17.48 1.05
C PHE A 160 2.57 -18.06 -0.29
N ALA A 161 1.25 -18.15 -0.48
CA ALA A 161 0.64 -18.48 -1.75
C ALA A 161 -0.06 -17.25 -2.34
N GLU A 162 0.56 -16.62 -3.34
CA GLU A 162 0.01 -15.45 -4.04
C GLU A 162 -1.34 -15.78 -4.67
N LYS A 163 -2.32 -14.87 -4.50
CA LYS A 163 -3.64 -14.93 -5.15
C LYS A 163 -3.84 -13.80 -6.15
N GLY A 164 -3.11 -12.71 -5.98
CA GLY A 164 -3.09 -11.61 -6.93
C GLY A 164 -2.16 -10.50 -6.45
N LYS A 165 -2.23 -9.36 -7.12
CA LYS A 165 -1.42 -8.18 -6.76
C LYS A 165 -2.32 -6.99 -6.53
N ILE A 166 -2.02 -6.26 -5.46
CA ILE A 166 -2.64 -5.01 -5.10
C ILE A 166 -1.89 -3.89 -5.80
N LYS A 167 -2.60 -3.06 -6.54
CA LYS A 167 -2.10 -1.77 -7.04
C LYS A 167 -3.05 -0.69 -6.60
N GLY A 168 -2.56 0.52 -6.42
CA GLY A 168 -3.44 1.60 -6.01
C GLY A 168 -2.74 2.94 -5.95
N TYR A 169 -3.58 3.95 -5.83
CA TYR A 169 -3.18 5.32 -5.68
C TYR A 169 -4.18 6.04 -4.79
N TYR A 170 -3.67 6.88 -3.92
CA TYR A 170 -4.47 7.81 -3.15
C TYR A 170 -3.75 9.16 -3.07
N LYS A 171 -4.47 10.24 -3.38
CA LYS A 171 -4.07 11.61 -3.10
C LYS A 171 -5.22 12.35 -2.46
N GLY A 172 -4.99 12.88 -1.26
CA GLY A 172 -6.04 13.55 -0.50
C GLY A 172 -5.66 13.82 0.95
N GLN A 173 -6.62 14.39 1.68
CA GLN A 173 -6.47 14.65 3.11
C GLN A 173 -6.93 13.44 3.92
N ILE A 174 -6.14 13.05 4.90
CA ILE A 174 -6.50 12.03 5.89
C ILE A 174 -6.21 12.61 7.28
N MET A 175 -7.22 12.67 8.15
CA MET A 175 -7.02 12.99 9.55
C MET A 175 -6.44 11.77 10.27
N MET A 176 -5.31 11.96 10.97
CA MET A 176 -4.63 10.89 11.68
C MET A 176 -5.20 10.74 13.10
N ASP A 177 -5.68 9.54 13.43
CA ASP A 177 -5.93 9.13 14.81
C ASP A 177 -4.62 8.67 15.46
N VAL A 178 -4.49 8.84 16.78
CA VAL A 178 -3.30 8.42 17.54
C VAL A 178 -3.73 7.51 18.68
N ARG A 179 -3.20 6.29 18.67
CA ARG A 179 -3.39 5.30 19.72
C ARG A 179 -2.07 5.04 20.43
N ASP A 180 -1.99 5.46 21.68
CA ASP A 180 -0.88 5.16 22.55
C ASP A 180 -1.14 3.83 23.27
N LEU A 181 -0.34 2.82 22.95
CA LEU A 181 -0.43 1.49 23.54
C LEU A 181 0.76 1.17 24.45
N ARG A 182 1.58 2.16 24.81
CA ARG A 182 2.77 1.95 25.67
C ARG A 182 2.42 1.43 27.05
N GLU A 183 1.23 1.76 27.56
CA GLU A 183 0.72 1.24 28.84
C GLU A 183 0.39 -0.26 28.79
N GLN A 184 0.25 -0.85 27.59
CA GLN A 184 -0.03 -2.29 27.42
C GLN A 184 1.25 -3.15 27.46
N GLY A 185 2.42 -2.52 27.64
CA GLY A 185 3.71 -3.20 27.76
C GLY A 185 4.66 -2.90 26.59
N ALA A 186 5.85 -3.48 26.67
CA ALA A 186 6.88 -3.34 25.64
C ALA A 186 6.83 -4.49 24.61
N VAL A 187 7.16 -4.18 23.36
CA VAL A 187 7.17 -5.10 22.22
C VAL A 187 8.58 -5.20 21.65
N ASP A 188 9.00 -6.41 21.29
CA ASP A 188 10.27 -6.64 20.57
C ASP A 188 10.01 -6.36 19.08
N PRO A 189 10.62 -5.31 18.49
CA PRO A 189 10.36 -4.94 17.10
C PRO A 189 10.76 -6.02 16.09
N SER A 190 11.78 -6.82 16.41
CA SER A 190 12.21 -7.96 15.58
C SER A 190 11.21 -9.12 15.61
N ARG A 191 10.31 -9.12 16.60
CA ARG A 191 9.29 -10.15 16.84
C ARG A 191 7.86 -9.69 16.65
N LEU A 192 7.64 -8.47 16.15
CA LEU A 192 6.28 -7.95 15.95
C LEU A 192 5.43 -8.82 15.00
N TYR A 193 6.07 -9.67 14.22
CA TYR A 193 5.44 -10.64 13.30
C TYR A 193 4.80 -11.86 13.98
N LEU A 194 4.84 -11.98 15.30
CA LEU A 194 4.36 -13.17 16.00
C LEU A 194 2.96 -12.93 16.59
N TYR A 195 1.94 -13.61 16.06
CA TYR A 195 0.98 -14.42 16.82
C TYR A 195 -0.02 -15.12 15.88
N MET A 196 0.40 -16.24 15.28
CA MET A 196 -0.51 -17.29 14.79
C MET A 196 0.05 -18.70 15.06
N LYS A 197 0.36 -19.01 16.32
CA LYS A 197 0.45 -20.39 16.80
C LYS A 197 -0.53 -20.60 17.96
N PRO A 198 -1.75 -21.11 17.70
CA PRO A 198 -2.70 -21.44 18.75
C PRO A 198 -2.19 -22.51 19.73
N THR A 199 -1.23 -23.34 19.30
CA THR A 199 -0.78 -24.55 20.02
C THR A 199 0.32 -24.32 21.08
N GLU A 200 0.92 -23.14 21.16
CA GLU A 200 2.01 -22.85 22.10
C GLU A 200 1.61 -21.90 23.25
N ARG A 201 0.30 -21.69 23.47
CA ARG A 201 -0.18 -21.00 24.69
C ARG A 201 -0.07 -21.92 25.90
N HIS A 202 1.14 -22.04 26.45
CA HIS A 202 1.29 -22.23 27.88
C HIS A 202 1.44 -20.84 28.51
N LEU A 203 0.31 -20.25 28.87
CA LEU A 203 0.31 -19.13 29.81
C LEU A 203 0.92 -19.65 31.12
N PRO A 204 1.86 -18.94 31.76
CA PRO A 204 2.26 -19.26 33.12
C PRO A 204 1.01 -19.21 34.02
N LYS A 205 0.87 -20.20 34.88
CA LYS A 205 -0.17 -20.25 35.91
C LYS A 205 -0.01 -19.10 36.90
#